data_AF-A0A7W7C749-F1
#
_entry.id   AF-A0A7W7C749-F1
#
_cell.length_a   1.000
_cell.length_b   1.000
_cell.length_c   1.000
_cell.angle_alpha   90.00
_cell.angle_beta   90.00
_cell.angle_gamma   90.00
#
_symmetry.space_group_name_H-M   'P 1'
#
loop_
_entity.id
_entity.type
_entity.pdbx_description
1 polymer ?
#
loop_
_entity_poly.entity_id
_entity_poly.type
_entity_poly.pdbx_seq_one_letter_code
_entity_poly.pdbx_strand_id
1 'polypeptide(L)'
;MQPLRDLTLLLGRVVVGVVFIYHGWQKLVTGGIDGVAAGFGKMGIPLPTVSAWFTALVELVGGAAFIVGIGLPLVGVLFAFVMAGAGFFVHFKNGFGLPGGFEYILTLLAAGLALGFNGGRYSLDAVFGIGQPKRERQTVSA
;
A
#
# COMPACT_ATOMS: atom_id res chain seq x y z
N MET A 1 -7.18 -24.34 -11.32
CA MET A 1 -7.19 -22.87 -11.44
C MET A 1 -6.80 -22.11 -10.15
N GLN A 2 -7.16 -22.57 -8.95
CA GLN A 2 -6.84 -21.90 -7.67
C GLN A 2 -5.33 -21.59 -7.43
N PRO A 3 -4.36 -22.51 -7.63
CA PRO A 3 -2.95 -22.24 -7.33
C PRO A 3 -2.34 -21.10 -8.14
N LEU A 4 -2.76 -20.97 -9.40
CA LEU A 4 -2.26 -19.91 -10.29
C LEU A 4 -2.75 -18.54 -9.84
N ARG A 5 -4.03 -18.42 -9.45
CA ARG A 5 -4.59 -17.19 -8.88
C ARG A 5 -3.83 -16.77 -7.62
N ASP A 6 -3.58 -17.69 -6.70
CA ASP A 6 -2.88 -17.36 -5.47
C ASP A 6 -1.43 -16.92 -5.72
N LEU A 7 -0.77 -17.53 -6.71
CA LEU A 7 0.58 -17.15 -7.12
C LEU A 7 0.61 -15.75 -7.75
N THR A 8 -0.34 -15.40 -8.61
CA THR A 8 -0.38 -14.06 -9.21
C THR A 8 -0.71 -12.97 -8.19
N LEU A 9 -1.55 -13.27 -7.19
CA LEU A 9 -1.80 -12.35 -6.07
C LEU A 9 -0.54 -12.14 -5.21
N LEU A 10 0.20 -13.22 -4.92
CA LEU A 10 1.50 -13.10 -4.22
C LEU A 10 2.49 -12.26 -5.02
N LEU A 11 2.62 -12.52 -6.33
CA LEU A 11 3.50 -11.75 -7.20
C LEU A 11 3.15 -10.26 -7.19
N GLY A 12 1.85 -9.94 -7.31
CA GLY A 12 1.37 -8.55 -7.22
C GLY A 12 1.74 -7.90 -5.88
N ARG A 13 1.55 -8.62 -4.76
CA ARG A 13 1.93 -8.11 -3.43
C ARG A 13 3.43 -7.91 -3.28
N VAL A 14 4.25 -8.80 -3.83
CA VAL A 14 5.71 -8.65 -3.84
C VAL A 14 6.12 -7.39 -4.59
N VAL A 15 5.64 -7.21 -5.82
CA VAL A 15 6.01 -6.06 -6.66
C VAL A 15 5.55 -4.74 -6.02
N VAL A 16 4.28 -4.65 -5.62
CA VAL A 16 3.74 -3.45 -4.97
C VAL A 16 4.45 -3.18 -3.64
N GLY A 17 4.66 -4.21 -2.82
CA GLY A 17 5.34 -4.09 -1.55
C GLY A 17 6.80 -3.61 -1.70
N VAL A 18 7.54 -4.09 -2.70
CA VAL A 18 8.92 -3.64 -2.98
C VAL A 18 8.95 -2.16 -3.37
N VAL A 19 8.00 -1.69 -4.18
CA VAL A 19 7.88 -0.27 -4.52
C VAL A 19 7.71 0.59 -3.27
N PHE A 20 6.80 0.19 -2.38
CA PHE A 20 6.57 0.90 -1.13
C PHE A 20 7.78 0.84 -0.19
N ILE A 21 8.44 -0.31 -0.07
CA ILE A 21 9.69 -0.45 0.69
C ILE A 21 10.76 0.49 0.15
N TYR A 22 10.93 0.56 -1.17
CA TYR A 22 11.91 1.45 -1.79
C TYR A 22 11.65 2.92 -1.42
N HIS A 23 10.41 3.40 -1.56
CA HIS A 23 10.08 4.78 -1.22
C HIS A 23 10.13 5.07 0.28
N GLY A 24 9.71 4.13 1.12
CA GLY A 24 9.82 4.25 2.58
C GLY A 24 11.29 4.29 3.04
N TRP A 25 12.13 3.45 2.44
CA TRP A 25 13.58 3.45 2.67
C TRP A 25 14.22 4.77 2.26
N GLN A 26 13.79 5.33 1.12
CA GLN A 26 14.25 6.65 0.71
C GLN A 26 13.91 7.73 1.72
N LYS A 27 12.70 7.68 2.31
CA LYS A 27 12.28 8.67 3.30
C LYS A 27 13.03 8.53 4.63
N LEU A 28 13.30 7.31 5.08
CA LEU A 28 13.98 7.09 6.37
C LEU A 28 15.50 7.23 6.28
N VAL A 29 16.12 6.63 5.26
CA VAL A 29 17.56 6.38 5.25
C VAL A 29 18.28 7.31 4.28
N THR A 30 17.84 7.41 3.03
CA THR A 30 18.61 8.17 2.04
C THR A 30 18.34 9.68 2.10
N GLY A 31 17.08 10.07 2.23
CA GLY A 31 16.67 11.48 2.33
C GLY A 31 16.62 11.99 3.77
N GLY A 32 16.45 11.07 4.74
CA GLY A 32 16.24 11.39 6.14
C GLY A 32 14.88 12.08 6.40
N ILE A 33 14.31 11.85 7.58
CA ILE A 33 13.01 12.42 7.92
C ILE A 33 13.00 13.94 7.86
N ASP A 34 14.05 14.60 8.34
CA ASP A 34 14.11 16.07 8.36
C ASP A 34 14.15 16.65 6.93
N GLY A 35 14.87 16.00 6.02
CA GLY A 35 14.91 16.38 4.61
C GLY A 35 13.56 16.21 3.92
N VAL A 36 12.89 15.10 4.18
CA VAL A 36 11.54 14.81 3.67
C VAL A 36 10.53 15.81 4.24
N ALA A 37 10.58 16.08 5.54
CA ALA A 37 9.72 17.05 6.21
C ALA A 37 9.90 18.46 5.65
N ALA A 38 11.14 18.88 5.40
CA ALA A 38 11.42 20.17 4.75
C ALA A 38 10.82 20.23 3.33
N GLY A 39 10.93 19.14 2.56
CA GLY A 39 10.28 19.02 1.26
C GLY A 39 8.75 19.09 1.34
N PHE A 40 8.16 18.37 2.30
CA PHE A 40 6.72 18.34 2.54
C PHE A 40 6.19 19.73 2.93
N GLY A 41 6.93 20.48 3.74
CA GLY A 41 6.59 21.87 4.07
C GLY A 41 6.54 22.78 2.84
N LYS A 42 7.50 22.66 1.92
CA LYS A 42 7.49 23.41 0.64
C LYS A 42 6.32 23.03 -0.27
N MET A 43 5.82 21.80 -0.16
CA MET A 43 4.67 21.31 -0.92
C MET A 43 3.32 21.63 -0.26
N GLY A 44 3.32 22.28 0.92
CA GLY A 44 2.09 22.63 1.64
C GLY A 44 1.41 21.45 2.33
N ILE A 45 2.12 20.34 2.55
CA ILE A 45 1.60 19.18 3.30
C ILE A 45 1.51 19.58 4.79
N PRO A 46 0.34 19.42 5.43
CA PRO A 46 0.16 19.81 6.84
C PRO A 46 0.98 18.91 7.76
N LEU A 47 1.43 19.46 8.91
CA LEU A 47 2.26 18.76 9.90
C LEU A 47 3.45 18.01 9.25
N PRO A 48 4.37 18.70 8.55
CA PRO A 48 5.32 18.05 7.63
C PRO A 48 6.15 16.93 8.26
N THR A 49 6.63 17.11 9.50
CA THR A 49 7.40 16.10 10.23
C THR A 49 6.55 14.86 10.57
N VAL A 50 5.30 15.06 10.99
CA VAL A 50 4.38 13.96 11.30
C VAL A 50 4.03 13.20 10.03
N SER A 51 3.74 13.90 8.94
CA SER A 51 3.47 13.30 7.64
C SER A 51 4.69 12.56 7.08
N ALA A 52 5.89 13.09 7.25
CA ALA A 52 7.13 12.42 6.85
C ALA A 52 7.29 11.08 7.58
N TRP A 53 7.16 11.08 8.92
CA TRP A 53 7.19 9.85 9.71
C TRP A 53 6.09 8.87 9.33
N PHE A 54 4.85 9.35 9.23
CA PHE A 54 3.70 8.53 8.89
C PHE A 54 3.88 7.84 7.53
N THR A 55 4.19 8.60 6.49
CA THR A 55 4.39 8.04 5.14
C THR A 55 5.58 7.09 5.11
N ALA A 56 6.70 7.43 5.74
CA ALA A 56 7.87 6.57 5.76
C ALA A 56 7.62 5.21 6.44
N LEU A 57 6.92 5.21 7.59
CA LEU A 57 6.57 3.99 8.30
C LEU A 57 5.52 3.17 7.56
N VAL A 58 4.46 3.81 7.04
CA VAL A 58 3.42 3.12 6.27
C VAL A 58 4.03 2.46 5.03
N GLU A 59 4.84 3.19 4.27
CA GLU A 59 5.42 2.65 3.05
C GLU A 59 6.44 1.53 3.35
N LEU A 60 7.32 1.71 4.34
CA LEU A 60 8.35 0.72 4.64
C LEU A 60 7.80 -0.52 5.36
N VAL A 61 7.18 -0.31 6.53
CA VAL A 61 6.67 -1.40 7.37
C VAL A 61 5.43 -2.00 6.73
N GLY A 62 4.53 -1.17 6.20
CA GLY A 62 3.39 -1.65 5.43
C GLY A 62 3.82 -2.40 4.18
N GLY A 63 4.85 -1.93 3.47
CA GLY A 63 5.45 -2.66 2.33
C GLY A 63 5.87 -4.08 2.71
N ALA A 64 6.64 -4.23 3.78
CA ALA A 64 7.05 -5.55 4.28
C ALA A 64 5.84 -6.41 4.72
N ALA A 65 4.90 -5.84 5.47
CA ALA A 65 3.68 -6.51 5.91
C ALA A 65 2.82 -6.97 4.72
N PHE A 66 2.75 -6.19 3.64
CA PHE A 66 2.00 -6.50 2.43
C PHE A 66 2.56 -7.73 1.69
N ILE A 67 3.89 -7.82 1.60
CA ILE A 67 4.58 -8.96 1.00
C ILE A 67 4.30 -10.23 1.79
N VAL A 68 4.48 -10.19 3.10
CA VAL A 68 4.22 -11.33 3.99
C VAL A 68 2.72 -11.67 4.03
N GLY A 69 1.86 -10.68 3.81
CA GLY A 69 0.42 -10.85 3.76
C GLY A 69 -0.21 -10.83 5.13
N ILE A 70 0.20 -9.89 5.99
CA ILE A 70 -0.37 -9.69 7.33
C ILE A 70 -1.05 -8.31 7.41
N GLY A 71 -2.28 -8.27 7.92
CA GLY A 71 -3.08 -7.05 8.02
C GLY A 71 -3.38 -6.42 6.65
N LEU A 72 -3.54 -7.23 5.61
CA LEU A 72 -3.63 -6.80 4.21
C LEU A 72 -4.72 -5.74 3.96
N PRO A 73 -5.95 -5.84 4.50
CA PRO A 73 -6.96 -4.81 4.30
C PRO A 73 -6.54 -3.47 4.90
N LEU A 74 -5.95 -3.49 6.10
CA LEU A 74 -5.47 -2.29 6.78
C LEU A 74 -4.32 -1.64 6.00
N VAL A 75 -3.32 -2.43 5.60
CA VAL A 75 -2.17 -1.95 4.83
C VAL A 75 -2.62 -1.39 3.48
N GLY A 76 -3.56 -2.06 2.79
CA GLY A 76 -4.12 -1.58 1.53
C GLY A 76 -4.82 -0.22 1.65
N VAL A 77 -5.59 -0.01 2.73
CA VAL A 77 -6.22 1.29 3.02
C VAL A 77 -5.18 2.36 3.35
N LEU A 78 -4.14 2.03 4.11
CA LEU A 78 -3.05 2.95 4.43
C LEU A 78 -2.26 3.37 3.18
N PHE A 79 -1.96 2.44 2.29
CA PHE A 79 -1.36 2.75 0.98
C PHE A 79 -2.25 3.67 0.16
N ALA A 80 -3.56 3.38 0.10
CA ALA A 80 -4.50 4.24 -0.62
C ALA A 80 -4.54 5.66 -0.04
N PHE A 81 -4.52 5.78 1.28
CA PHE A 81 -4.49 7.08 1.96
C PHE A 81 -3.21 7.87 1.64
N VAL A 82 -2.03 7.22 1.72
CA VAL A 82 -0.75 7.88 1.37
C VAL A 82 -0.71 8.30 -0.10
N MET A 83 -1.17 7.44 -1.01
CA MET A 83 -1.21 7.74 -2.44
C MET A 83 -2.23 8.84 -2.77
N ALA A 84 -3.38 8.88 -2.10
CA ALA A 84 -4.35 9.96 -2.25
C ALA A 84 -3.78 11.30 -1.80
N GLY A 85 -3.06 11.33 -0.67
CA GLY A 85 -2.32 12.51 -0.21
C GLY A 85 -1.26 12.96 -1.22
N ALA A 86 -0.42 12.04 -1.70
CA ALA A 86 0.58 12.35 -2.72
C ALA A 86 -0.06 12.89 -4.01
N GLY A 87 -1.17 12.30 -4.44
CA GLY A 87 -1.98 12.77 -5.57
C GLY A 87 -2.43 14.23 -5.39
N PHE A 88 -3.10 14.51 -4.27
CA PHE A 88 -3.67 15.81 -3.97
C PHE A 88 -2.62 16.93 -3.86
N PHE A 89 -1.53 16.69 -3.11
CA PHE A 89 -0.54 17.74 -2.83
C PHE A 89 0.51 17.91 -3.93
N VAL A 90 0.83 16.85 -4.67
CA VAL A 90 2.01 16.82 -5.55
C VAL A 90 1.66 16.60 -7.01
N HIS A 91 0.86 15.57 -7.31
CA HIS A 91 0.78 15.01 -8.67
C HIS A 91 -0.40 15.48 -9.52
N PHE A 92 -1.57 15.76 -8.94
CA PHE A 92 -2.79 16.08 -9.72
C PHE A 92 -2.64 17.32 -10.61
N LYS A 93 -1.89 18.32 -10.16
CA LYS A 93 -1.60 19.53 -10.94
C LYS A 93 -0.70 19.29 -12.16
N ASN A 94 -0.02 18.15 -12.23
CA ASN A 94 0.93 17.81 -13.31
C ASN A 94 0.28 17.03 -14.47
N GLY A 95 -1.03 16.78 -14.42
CA GLY A 95 -1.73 15.94 -15.40
C GLY A 95 -1.49 14.44 -15.18
N PHE A 96 -1.90 13.62 -16.16
CA PHE A 96 -1.90 12.16 -16.00
C PHE A 96 -0.52 11.52 -16.19
N GLY A 97 0.18 11.86 -17.28
CA GLY A 97 1.37 11.13 -17.74
C GLY A 97 2.66 11.43 -16.99
N LEU A 98 3.62 10.51 -17.10
CA LEU A 98 4.98 10.67 -16.61
C LEU A 98 5.83 11.66 -17.46
N PRO A 99 6.88 12.29 -16.86
CA PRO A 99 7.22 12.24 -15.44
C PRO A 99 6.36 13.20 -14.60
N GLY A 100 6.06 12.79 -13.37
CA GLY A 100 5.44 13.67 -12.37
C GLY A 100 3.91 13.74 -12.38
N GLY A 101 3.23 13.17 -13.38
CA GLY A 101 1.77 13.01 -13.37
C GLY A 101 1.26 12.01 -12.32
N PHE A 102 -0.06 11.85 -12.24
CA PHE A 102 -0.71 11.03 -11.21
C PHE A 102 -0.97 9.57 -11.59
N GLU A 103 -0.61 9.14 -12.82
CA GLU A 103 -0.89 7.76 -13.28
C GLU A 103 -0.27 6.69 -12.36
N TYR A 104 0.96 6.91 -11.90
CA TYR A 104 1.67 5.93 -11.07
C TYR A 104 1.08 5.82 -9.66
N ILE A 105 0.83 6.95 -8.99
CA ILE A 105 0.26 6.96 -7.64
C ILE A 105 -1.18 6.42 -7.64
N LEU A 106 -1.95 6.67 -8.70
CA LEU A 106 -3.29 6.12 -8.87
C LEU A 106 -3.24 4.60 -9.07
N THR A 107 -2.26 4.12 -9.86
CA THR A 107 -2.05 2.69 -10.09
C THR A 107 -1.70 1.98 -8.78
N LEU A 108 -0.79 2.54 -7.98
CA LEU A 108 -0.41 1.96 -6.69
C LEU A 108 -1.57 1.98 -5.68
N LEU A 109 -2.37 3.06 -5.66
CA LEU A 109 -3.58 3.14 -4.85
C LEU A 109 -4.55 2.01 -5.18
N ALA A 110 -4.88 1.86 -6.47
CA ALA A 110 -5.83 0.84 -6.93
C ALA A 110 -5.29 -0.58 -6.68
N ALA A 111 -4.00 -0.82 -6.95
CA ALA A 111 -3.36 -2.11 -6.71
C ALA A 111 -3.30 -2.45 -5.21
N GLY A 112 -2.97 -1.48 -4.36
CA GLY A 112 -2.92 -1.63 -2.91
C GLY A 112 -4.27 -2.04 -2.32
N LEU A 113 -5.37 -1.39 -2.75
CA LEU A 113 -6.71 -1.79 -2.35
C LEU A 113 -7.08 -3.18 -2.91
N ALA A 114 -6.90 -3.39 -4.22
CA ALA A 114 -7.28 -4.65 -4.86
C ALA A 114 -6.61 -5.85 -4.19
N LEU A 115 -5.29 -5.79 -3.96
CA LEU A 115 -4.52 -6.86 -3.35
C LEU A 115 -4.71 -6.93 -1.82
N GLY A 116 -4.94 -5.79 -1.16
CA GLY A 116 -5.22 -5.71 0.28
C GLY A 116 -6.51 -6.43 0.67
N PHE A 117 -7.53 -6.37 -0.19
CA PHE A 117 -8.79 -7.09 0.00
C PHE A 117 -8.81 -8.46 -0.71
N ASN A 118 -7.76 -8.83 -1.45
CA ASN A 118 -7.65 -10.12 -2.16
C ASN A 118 -6.26 -10.74 -1.98
N GLY A 119 -5.86 -11.06 -0.75
CA GLY A 119 -4.49 -11.54 -0.44
C GLY A 119 -4.09 -12.92 -1.00
N GLY A 120 -5.07 -13.75 -1.32
CA GLY A 120 -4.86 -15.15 -1.72
C GLY A 120 -4.40 -16.04 -0.55
N ARG A 121 -4.30 -17.35 -0.77
CA ARG A 121 -3.93 -18.32 0.28
C ARG A 121 -2.50 -18.18 0.80
N TYR A 122 -1.59 -17.58 0.01
CA TYR A 122 -0.20 -17.36 0.38
C TYR A 122 -0.02 -16.09 1.22
N SER A 123 -0.95 -15.80 2.12
CA SER A 123 -0.92 -14.67 3.04
C SER A 123 -1.05 -15.19 4.47
N LEU A 124 -0.36 -14.56 5.42
CA LEU A 124 -0.54 -14.91 6.83
C LEU A 124 -1.97 -14.66 7.30
N ASP A 125 -2.65 -13.64 6.79
CA ASP A 125 -4.07 -13.41 7.06
C ASP A 125 -4.94 -14.62 6.71
N ALA A 126 -4.68 -15.28 5.57
CA ALA A 126 -5.38 -16.50 5.18
C ALA A 126 -5.05 -17.69 6.09
N VAL A 127 -3.79 -17.80 6.55
CA VAL A 127 -3.36 -18.86 7.48
C VAL A 127 -4.00 -18.68 8.86
N PHE A 128 -4.12 -17.44 9.34
CA PHE A 128 -4.68 -17.11 10.65
C PHE A 128 -6.19 -16.82 10.64
N GLY A 129 -6.84 -16.89 9.47
CA GLY A 129 -8.29 -16.64 9.33
C GLY A 129 -8.70 -15.18 9.53
N ILE A 130 -7.79 -14.23 9.37
CA ILE A 130 -8.02 -12.80 9.56
C ILE A 130 -8.80 -12.26 8.36
N GLY A 131 -9.97 -11.67 8.61
CA GLY A 131 -10.75 -10.98 7.56
C GLY A 131 -11.55 -11.88 6.61
N GLN A 132 -11.63 -13.19 6.85
CA GLN A 132 -12.53 -14.04 6.08
C GLN A 132 -13.97 -13.92 6.60
N PRO A 133 -14.96 -13.51 5.78
CA PRO A 133 -16.34 -13.62 6.17
C PRO A 133 -16.62 -15.10 6.46
N LYS A 134 -17.18 -15.38 7.64
CA LYS A 134 -17.55 -16.72 8.07
C LYS A 134 -18.41 -17.32 6.96
N ARG A 135 -17.88 -18.30 6.21
CA ARG A 135 -18.66 -19.03 5.20
C ARG A 135 -19.83 -19.64 5.96
N GLU A 136 -21.00 -19.03 5.84
CA GLU A 136 -22.23 -19.58 6.38
C GLU A 136 -22.40 -20.93 5.69
N ARG A 137 -22.12 -21.97 6.47
CA ARG A 137 -22.17 -23.34 6.01
C ARG A 137 -23.65 -23.54 5.71
N GLN A 138 -24.03 -23.49 4.43
CA GLN A 138 -25.35 -23.91 3.99
C GLN A 138 -25.48 -25.40 4.30
N THR A 139 -25.79 -25.70 5.55
CA THR A 139 -26.51 -26.90 5.94
C THR A 139 -27.94 -26.68 5.51
N VAL A 140 -28.19 -26.74 4.19
CA VAL A 140 -29.52 -27.14 3.74
C VAL A 140 -29.46 -28.66 3.75
N SER A 141 -29.81 -29.19 4.92
CA SER A 141 -30.15 -30.58 5.11
C SER A 141 -31.38 -30.92 4.28
N ALA A 142 -31.33 -32.09 3.64
CA ALA A 142 -32.42 -32.94 3.18
C ALA A 142 -33.33 -32.41 2.06
#